data_AF-A0A9Q7ZPG7-F1
#
_entry.id   AF-A0A9Q7ZPG7-F1
#
_cell.length_a   1.000
_cell.length_b   1.000
_cell.length_c   1.000
_cell.angle_alpha   90.00
_cell.angle_beta   90.00
_cell.angle_gamma   90.00
#
_symmetry.space_group_name_H-M   'P 1'
#
loop_
_entity.id
_entity.type
_entity.pdbx_description
1 polymer ?
#
loop_
_entity_poly.entity_id
_entity_poly.type
_entity_poly.pdbx_seq_one_letter_code
_entity_poly.pdbx_strand_id
1 'polypeptide(L)'
;MAFNKVKIVKGSGGWGGPLIIEPTEKKNKVVYVTGGAKPETAVKIAELTGCELIDGFSQGVKDDEIACVIINCGGTLRCGIYPQKKIPTINIMKTGKSGPLAMFIKEDIYVSGVKPTNVEQL
;
A
#
# COMPACT_ATOMS: atom_id res chain seq x y z
N MET A 1 -4.90 -7.73 20.46
CA MET A 1 -5.20 -8.39 19.16
C MET A 1 -3.87 -8.73 18.50
N ALA A 2 -3.69 -9.94 17.97
CA ALA A 2 -2.45 -10.31 17.29
C ALA A 2 -2.53 -9.86 15.83
N PHE A 3 -1.62 -8.98 15.40
CA PHE A 3 -1.45 -8.61 14.00
C PHE A 3 -0.51 -9.59 13.32
N ASN A 4 -0.82 -9.97 12.09
CA ASN A 4 0.06 -10.84 11.30
C ASN A 4 0.90 -10.01 10.33
N LYS A 5 2.11 -10.49 10.08
CA LYS A 5 2.98 -9.91 9.06
C LYS A 5 2.52 -10.40 7.69
N VAL A 6 2.54 -9.53 6.71
CA VAL A 6 2.28 -9.90 5.32
C VAL A 6 3.41 -9.46 4.42
N LYS A 7 3.76 -10.31 3.47
CA LYS A 7 4.68 -10.02 2.39
C LYS A 7 3.88 -9.69 1.14
N ILE A 8 4.22 -8.56 0.52
CA ILE A 8 3.56 -8.06 -0.68
C ILE A 8 4.62 -7.98 -1.77
N VAL A 9 4.43 -8.74 -2.84
CA VAL A 9 5.34 -8.75 -3.99
C VAL A 9 4.72 -7.99 -5.17
N LYS A 10 5.56 -7.51 -6.08
CA LYS A 10 5.09 -6.90 -7.33
C LYS A 10 4.33 -7.93 -8.17
N GLY A 11 3.26 -7.50 -8.81
CA GLY A 11 2.56 -8.34 -9.78
C GLY A 11 3.27 -8.38 -11.13
N SER A 12 2.68 -9.10 -12.08
CA SER A 12 3.24 -9.23 -13.44
C SER A 12 3.31 -7.87 -14.16
N GLY A 13 4.53 -7.45 -14.51
CA GLY A 13 4.83 -6.14 -15.09
C GLY A 13 4.85 -4.98 -14.08
N GLY A 14 4.71 -5.27 -12.78
CA GLY A 14 4.89 -4.30 -11.70
C GLY A 14 6.36 -4.04 -11.37
N TRP A 15 6.59 -3.11 -10.45
CA TRP A 15 7.91 -2.62 -10.04
C TRP A 15 8.03 -2.55 -8.51
N GLY A 16 9.26 -2.61 -7.99
CA GLY A 16 9.56 -2.48 -6.57
C GLY A 16 9.19 -3.70 -5.73
N GLY A 17 9.20 -3.54 -4.40
CA GLY A 17 9.04 -4.61 -3.44
C GLY A 17 10.18 -5.65 -3.45
N PRO A 18 10.05 -6.72 -2.66
CA PRO A 18 8.92 -7.04 -1.79
C PRO A 18 8.80 -6.08 -0.60
N LEU A 19 7.56 -5.75 -0.21
CA LEU A 19 7.29 -5.02 1.03
C LEU A 19 6.83 -6.00 2.10
N ILE A 20 7.39 -5.86 3.30
CA ILE A 20 6.92 -6.58 4.48
C ILE A 20 6.14 -5.59 5.33
N ILE A 21 4.85 -5.81 5.48
CA ILE A 21 3.99 -5.00 6.33
C ILE A 21 3.87 -5.70 7.66
N GLU A 22 4.34 -5.02 8.71
CA GLU A 22 4.27 -5.46 10.09
C GLU A 22 3.43 -4.45 10.87
N PRO A 23 2.11 -4.69 10.97
CA PRO A 23 1.24 -3.81 11.73
C PRO A 23 1.51 -3.94 13.23
N THR A 24 1.29 -2.83 13.93
CA THR A 24 1.40 -2.73 15.40
C THR A 24 0.15 -2.07 15.94
N GLU A 25 -0.05 -2.06 17.26
CA GLU A 25 -1.21 -1.38 17.87
C GLU A 25 -1.32 0.10 17.49
N LYS A 26 -0.19 0.76 17.22
CA LYS A 26 -0.16 2.14 16.74
C LYS A 26 -0.37 2.23 15.23
N LYS A 27 0.23 1.31 14.45
CA LYS A 27 0.17 1.25 12.98
C LYS A 27 -0.68 0.07 12.54
N ASN A 28 -1.98 0.18 12.71
CA ASN A 28 -2.94 -0.89 12.44
C ASN A 28 -3.96 -0.53 11.34
N LYS A 29 -3.76 0.58 10.61
CA LYS A 29 -4.69 1.02 9.57
C LYS A 29 -4.15 0.75 8.18
N VAL A 30 -4.90 -0.02 7.40
CA VAL A 30 -4.69 -0.21 5.97
C VAL A 30 -5.58 0.82 5.27
N VAL A 31 -4.97 1.74 4.53
CA VAL A 31 -5.72 2.83 3.89
C VAL A 31 -5.79 2.59 2.39
N TYR A 32 -6.95 2.74 1.76
CA TYR A 32 -7.05 2.73 0.30
C TYR A 32 -7.47 4.09 -0.24
N VAL A 33 -6.87 4.48 -1.37
CA VAL A 33 -7.08 5.77 -2.03
C VAL A 33 -7.27 5.52 -3.52
N THR A 34 -8.43 4.96 -3.86
CA THR A 34 -8.76 4.48 -5.21
C THR A 34 -9.89 5.23 -5.92
N GLY A 35 -10.47 6.25 -5.29
CA GLY A 35 -11.46 7.13 -5.94
C GLY A 35 -12.86 6.51 -6.08
N GLY A 36 -13.21 5.55 -5.21
CA GLY A 36 -14.59 5.10 -5.05
C GLY A 36 -14.74 3.59 -4.81
N ALA A 37 -13.98 2.76 -5.53
CA ALA A 37 -14.07 1.31 -5.39
C ALA A 37 -13.05 0.79 -4.37
N LYS A 38 -13.53 0.12 -3.32
CA LYS A 38 -12.70 -0.62 -2.36
C LYS A 38 -11.95 -1.73 -3.11
N PRO A 39 -10.61 -1.67 -3.23
CA PRO A 39 -9.86 -2.64 -4.02
C PRO A 39 -9.73 -3.96 -3.27
N GLU A 40 -9.92 -5.09 -3.98
CA GLU A 40 -9.80 -6.45 -3.42
C GLU A 40 -8.45 -6.68 -2.72
N THR A 41 -7.37 -6.11 -3.28
CA THR A 41 -6.03 -6.17 -2.68
C THR A 41 -6.00 -5.56 -1.27
N ALA A 42 -6.70 -4.44 -1.04
CA ALA A 42 -6.73 -3.83 0.30
C ALA A 42 -7.57 -4.64 1.28
N VAL A 43 -8.68 -5.25 0.81
CA VAL A 43 -9.48 -6.19 1.62
C VAL A 43 -8.61 -7.34 2.07
N LYS A 44 -7.92 -7.98 1.13
CA LYS A 44 -7.06 -9.13 1.42
C LYS A 44 -5.94 -8.80 2.39
N ILE A 45 -5.28 -7.65 2.22
CA ILE A 45 -4.23 -7.20 3.15
C ILE A 45 -4.81 -7.03 4.55
N ALA A 46 -5.92 -6.29 4.69
CA ALA A 46 -6.53 -6.03 6.00
C ALA A 46 -7.00 -7.30 6.70
N GLU A 47 -7.60 -8.25 5.96
CA GLU A 47 -8.02 -9.55 6.49
C GLU A 47 -6.83 -10.38 6.99
N LEU A 48 -5.74 -10.45 6.20
CA LEU A 48 -4.56 -11.22 6.59
C LEU A 48 -3.82 -10.58 7.76
N THR A 49 -3.67 -9.25 7.76
CA THR A 49 -2.96 -8.54 8.81
C THR A 49 -3.77 -8.39 10.09
N GLY A 50 -5.10 -8.46 10.02
CA GLY A 50 -6.01 -8.08 11.10
C GLY A 50 -6.14 -6.57 11.30
N CYS A 51 -5.78 -5.78 10.28
CA CYS A 51 -5.84 -4.32 10.32
C CYS A 51 -7.24 -3.78 10.04
N GLU A 52 -7.48 -2.56 10.52
CA GLU A 52 -8.66 -1.79 10.14
C GLU A 52 -8.49 -1.24 8.72
N LEU A 53 -9.48 -1.49 7.86
CA LEU A 53 -9.47 -1.01 6.48
C LEU A 53 -10.23 0.30 6.35
N ILE A 54 -9.52 1.38 6.00
CA ILE A 54 -10.06 2.74 5.94
C ILE A 54 -10.06 3.26 4.50
N ASP A 55 -11.14 3.95 4.14
CA ASP A 55 -11.21 4.76 2.93
C ASP A 55 -10.51 6.11 3.15
N GLY A 56 -9.31 6.27 2.58
CA GLY A 56 -8.52 7.49 2.73
C GLY A 56 -9.05 8.69 1.94
N PHE A 57 -10.04 8.51 1.06
CA PHE A 57 -10.77 9.62 0.45
C PHE A 57 -11.86 10.17 1.38
N SER A 58 -12.58 9.28 2.06
CA SER A 58 -13.73 9.63 2.89
C SER A 58 -13.33 10.00 4.32
N GLN A 59 -12.26 9.39 4.85
CA GLN A 59 -11.79 9.58 6.22
C GLN A 59 -10.31 9.94 6.24
N GLY A 60 -9.97 11.00 6.98
CA GLY A 60 -8.58 11.37 7.23
C GLY A 60 -7.95 10.46 8.29
N VAL A 61 -6.80 9.87 7.97
CA VAL A 61 -6.00 9.06 8.90
C VAL A 61 -4.66 9.75 9.13
N LYS A 62 -4.18 9.75 10.38
CA LYS A 62 -2.84 10.27 10.70
C LYS A 62 -1.78 9.37 10.08
N ASP A 63 -0.77 9.97 9.46
CA ASP A 63 0.32 9.24 8.79
C ASP A 63 1.00 8.21 9.71
N ASP A 64 1.12 8.50 11.02
CA ASP A 64 1.70 7.60 12.02
C ASP A 64 0.87 6.37 12.40
N GLU A 65 -0.41 6.34 12.00
CA GLU A 65 -1.33 5.21 12.26
C GLU A 65 -1.44 4.26 11.05
N ILE A 66 -0.88 4.66 9.91
CA ILE A 66 -0.99 3.92 8.65
C ILE A 66 0.07 2.82 8.62
N ALA A 67 -0.39 1.57 8.51
CA ALA A 67 0.48 0.42 8.25
C ALA A 67 0.95 0.40 6.80
N CYS A 68 0.01 0.60 5.86
CA CYS A 68 0.30 0.72 4.44
C CYS A 68 -0.86 1.40 3.70
N VAL A 69 -0.58 1.95 2.53
CA VAL A 69 -1.57 2.59 1.65
C VAL A 69 -1.68 1.87 0.31
N ILE A 70 -2.92 1.66 -0.16
CA ILE A 70 -3.23 1.09 -1.47
C ILE A 70 -3.75 2.19 -2.39
N ILE A 71 -3.16 2.34 -3.57
CA ILE A 71 -3.51 3.39 -4.52
C ILE A 71 -3.78 2.83 -5.92
N ASN A 72 -4.51 3.59 -6.75
CA ASN A 72 -4.66 3.36 -8.20
C ASN A 72 -4.09 4.55 -8.99
N CYS A 73 -2.77 4.69 -9.02
CA CYS A 73 -2.14 5.85 -9.63
C CYS A 73 -1.30 5.47 -10.84
N GLY A 74 -1.65 6.01 -12.01
CA GLY A 74 -0.94 5.77 -13.27
C GLY A 74 0.41 6.49 -13.39
N GLY A 75 0.96 7.05 -12.31
CA GLY A 75 2.30 7.63 -12.30
C GLY A 75 2.40 9.12 -12.06
N THR A 76 1.37 9.71 -11.46
CA THR A 76 1.31 11.14 -11.17
C THR A 76 1.80 11.43 -9.75
N LEU A 77 0.90 11.83 -8.85
CA LEU A 77 1.27 12.42 -7.57
C LEU A 77 1.30 11.37 -6.43
N ARG A 78 0.28 10.50 -6.37
CA ARG A 78 0.11 9.53 -5.27
C ARG A 78 1.19 8.46 -5.23
N CYS A 79 1.82 8.15 -6.36
CA CYS A 79 2.95 7.22 -6.39
C CYS A 79 4.12 7.71 -5.53
N GLY A 80 4.29 9.03 -5.35
CA GLY A 80 5.44 9.61 -4.63
C GLY A 80 5.12 10.29 -3.30
N ILE A 81 3.90 10.80 -3.07
CA ILE A 81 3.53 11.47 -1.81
C ILE A 81 3.69 10.54 -0.59
N TYR A 82 3.15 9.33 -0.66
CA TYR A 82 3.18 8.42 0.49
C TYR A 82 4.58 7.84 0.75
N PRO A 83 5.36 7.46 -0.30
CA PRO A 83 6.77 7.13 -0.11
C PRO A 83 7.61 8.28 0.47
N GLN A 84 7.34 9.54 0.08
CA GLN A 84 8.01 10.72 0.65
C GLN A 84 7.76 10.82 2.16
N LYS A 85 6.55 10.47 2.61
CA LYS A 85 6.17 10.38 4.03
C LYS A 85 6.65 9.09 4.71
N LYS A 86 7.41 8.23 4.02
CA LYS A 86 7.88 6.92 4.49
C LYS A 86 6.74 5.95 4.83
N ILE A 87 5.62 6.05 4.11
CA ILE A 87 4.48 5.14 4.23
C ILE A 87 4.58 4.06 3.16
N PRO A 88 4.55 2.76 3.53
CA PRO A 88 4.55 1.67 2.55
C PRO A 88 3.38 1.80 1.57
N THR A 89 3.71 1.83 0.28
CA THR A 89 2.76 2.18 -0.79
C THR A 89 2.62 1.04 -1.78
N ILE A 90 1.39 0.55 -1.92
CA ILE A 90 1.00 -0.54 -2.80
C ILE A 90 0.15 0.04 -3.93
N ASN A 91 0.66 0.00 -5.15
CA ASN A 91 -0.10 0.42 -6.31
C ASN A 91 -0.69 -0.79 -7.03
N ILE A 92 -2.00 -0.81 -7.25
CA ILE A 92 -2.65 -1.87 -8.04
C ILE A 92 -2.37 -1.71 -9.54
N MET A 93 -1.97 -0.51 -9.97
CA MET A 93 -1.52 -0.25 -11.34
C MET A 93 -0.05 -0.64 -11.50
N LYS A 94 0.34 -1.07 -12.71
CA LYS A 94 1.70 -1.52 -13.06
C LYS A 94 2.67 -0.36 -13.29
N THR A 95 2.64 0.64 -12.42
CA THR A 95 3.42 1.86 -12.59
C THR A 95 4.70 1.79 -11.79
N GLY A 96 5.83 1.95 -12.47
CA GLY A 96 7.15 2.05 -11.83
C GLY A 96 7.45 3.47 -11.36
N LYS A 97 8.74 3.80 -11.36
CA LYS A 97 9.24 5.14 -11.03
C LYS A 97 8.82 6.14 -12.13
N SER A 98 7.91 7.05 -11.80
CA SER A 98 7.36 8.03 -12.74
C SER A 98 6.85 9.29 -12.02
N GLY A 99 6.68 10.38 -12.77
CA GLY A 99 6.13 11.62 -12.26
C GLY A 99 7.14 12.50 -11.51
N PRO A 100 6.71 13.68 -11.01
CA PRO A 100 7.60 14.68 -10.42
C PRO A 100 8.24 14.22 -9.11
N LEU A 101 7.63 13.25 -8.40
CA LEU A 101 8.09 12.71 -7.13
C LEU A 101 8.79 11.35 -7.27
N ALA A 102 9.22 11.00 -8.49
CA ALA A 102 9.88 9.73 -8.81
C ALA A 102 11.05 9.38 -7.88
N MET A 103 11.80 10.37 -7.38
CA MET A 103 12.93 10.17 -6.46
C MET A 103 12.56 9.50 -5.13
N PHE A 104 11.29 9.58 -4.71
CA PHE A 104 10.79 8.92 -3.49
C PHE A 104 10.25 7.52 -3.75
N ILE A 105 9.99 7.16 -5.01
CA ILE A 105 9.50 5.84 -5.41
C ILE A 105 10.70 4.87 -5.40
N LYS A 106 10.87 4.18 -4.28
CA LYS A 106 11.98 3.25 -4.03
C LYS A 106 11.45 1.85 -3.74
N GLU A 107 12.25 0.83 -4.04
CA GLU A 107 11.83 -0.58 -3.96
C GLU A 107 11.53 -1.03 -2.52
N ASP A 108 12.11 -0.37 -1.53
CA ASP A 108 11.94 -0.63 -0.09
C ASP A 108 10.65 -0.06 0.51
N ILE A 109 9.96 0.83 -0.20
CA ILE A 109 8.75 1.52 0.29
C ILE A 109 7.58 1.48 -0.70
N TYR A 110 7.84 1.10 -1.96
CA TYR A 110 6.83 1.11 -3.02
C TYR A 110 6.85 -0.21 -3.80
N VAL A 111 5.66 -0.74 -4.07
CA VAL A 111 5.43 -1.93 -4.89
C VAL A 111 4.22 -1.70 -5.79
N SER A 112 4.27 -2.19 -7.03
CA SER A 112 3.21 -1.94 -8.02
C SER A 112 2.75 -3.17 -8.79
N GLY A 113 1.63 -3.01 -9.50
CA GLY A 113 0.92 -4.07 -10.21
C GLY A 113 0.33 -5.14 -9.30
N VAL A 114 0.15 -4.83 -8.01
CA VAL A 114 -0.19 -5.83 -6.99
C VAL A 114 -1.63 -6.30 -7.13
N LYS A 115 -1.80 -7.62 -7.17
CA LYS A 115 -3.09 -8.31 -7.12
C LYS A 115 -3.24 -9.06 -5.79
N PRO A 116 -4.45 -9.51 -5.43
CA PRO A 116 -4.66 -10.31 -4.21
C PRO A 116 -3.76 -11.55 -4.12
N THR A 117 -3.41 -12.17 -5.25
CA THR A 117 -2.51 -13.33 -5.32
C THR A 117 -1.04 -13.00 -5.04
N ASN A 118 -0.69 -11.72 -4.92
CA ASN A 118 0.67 -11.27 -4.61
C ASN A 118 0.85 -10.90 -3.13
N VAL A 119 -0.14 -11.19 -2.29
CA VAL A 119 -0.15 -10.91 -0.86
C VAL A 119 -0.15 -12.24 -0.12
N GLU A 120 0.89 -12.48 0.66
CA GLU A 120 1.09 -13.71 1.42
C GLU A 120 1.27 -13.37 2.90
N GLN A 121 0.59 -14.11 3.78
CA GLN A 121 0.84 -14.02 5.22
C GLN A 121 2.12 -14.78 5.56
N LEU A 122 2.95 -14.18 6.41
CA LEU A 122 4.18 -14.78 6.94
C LEU A 122 3.94 -15.49 8.27
#